data_AF-A0A7J5W798-F1
#
_entry.id   AF-A0A7J5W798-F1
#
_cell.length_a   1.000
_cell.length_b   1.000
_cell.length_c   1.000
_cell.angle_alpha   90.00
_cell.angle_beta   90.00
_cell.angle_gamma   90.00
#
_symmetry.space_group_name_H-M   'P 1'
#
loop_
_entity.id
_entity.type
_entity.pdbx_description
1 polymer ?
#
loop_
_entity_poly.entity_id
_entity_poly.type
_entity_poly.pdbx_seq_one_letter_code
_entity_poly.pdbx_strand_id
1 'polypeptide(L)'
;MQRAGGIAALYIAVAYLAAIPYFVFLVNYPGVVDPIQKVISLRDNYASMYWMHVVSFEFVALALIVVTLAIHQRLKEYAPSTAQFATVVGLIRAGLLLASVMVFNYGMGVVVRLYATAPDQAVAAWQVIEPVASALGGSGGEVLGGVWFLLLNATALSAKVFPRALNWLGVVIGAAGILSVVPALSGLEAAFGLLQIVWFLWLGIVMVRALDRRPETE
;
A
#
# COMPACT_ATOMS: atom_id res chain seq x y z
N MET A 1 3.52 -20.13 -6.82
CA MET A 1 3.25 -18.71 -6.45
C MET A 1 1.84 -18.44 -5.94
N GLN A 2 0.77 -19.14 -6.37
CA GLN A 2 -0.60 -18.78 -5.99
C GLN A 2 -0.84 -18.79 -4.47
N ARG A 3 -0.31 -19.79 -3.74
CA ARG A 3 -0.43 -19.86 -2.27
C ARG A 3 0.25 -18.67 -1.61
N ALA A 4 1.48 -18.38 -2.02
CA ALA A 4 2.26 -17.25 -1.52
C ALA A 4 1.57 -15.92 -1.83
N GLY A 5 1.02 -15.74 -3.05
CA GLY A 5 0.27 -14.55 -3.43
C GLY A 5 -1.02 -14.38 -2.62
N GLY A 6 -1.75 -15.46 -2.35
CA GLY A 6 -2.94 -15.42 -1.49
C GLY A 6 -2.62 -15.04 -0.06
N ILE A 7 -1.60 -15.66 0.55
CA ILE A 7 -1.13 -15.33 1.90
C ILE A 7 -0.61 -13.89 1.96
N ALA A 8 0.16 -13.44 0.97
CA ALA A 8 0.65 -12.08 0.88
C ALA A 8 -0.50 -11.06 0.79
N ALA A 9 -1.54 -11.34 0.00
CA ALA A 9 -2.71 -10.46 -0.08
C ALA A 9 -3.47 -10.38 1.26
N LEU A 10 -3.63 -11.51 1.97
CA LEU A 10 -4.21 -11.51 3.32
C LEU A 10 -3.37 -10.71 4.30
N TYR A 11 -2.04 -10.88 4.26
CA TYR A 11 -1.12 -10.11 5.08
C TYR A 11 -1.29 -8.60 4.86
N ILE A 12 -1.33 -8.14 3.60
CA ILE A 12 -1.53 -6.73 3.28
C ILE A 12 -2.83 -6.20 3.90
N ALA A 13 -3.93 -6.94 3.76
CA ALA A 13 -5.21 -6.53 4.32
C ALA A 13 -5.17 -6.42 5.86
N VAL A 14 -4.59 -7.42 6.54
CA VAL A 14 -4.46 -7.42 8.01
C VAL A 14 -3.53 -6.30 8.48
N ALA A 15 -2.42 -6.09 7.79
CA ALA A 15 -1.45 -5.04 8.09
C ALA A 15 -2.09 -3.65 8.02
N TYR A 16 -2.86 -3.37 6.96
CA TYR A 16 -3.61 -2.11 6.85
C TYR A 16 -4.72 -1.97 7.90
N LEU A 17 -5.45 -3.05 8.20
CA LEU A 17 -6.46 -3.04 9.26
C LEU A 17 -5.87 -2.82 10.65
N ALA A 18 -4.62 -3.24 10.89
CA ALA A 18 -3.91 -2.95 12.13
C ALA A 18 -3.37 -1.51 12.15
N ALA A 19 -2.88 -1.00 11.00
CA ALA A 19 -2.32 0.35 10.88
C ALA A 19 -3.33 1.45 11.15
N ILE A 20 -4.53 1.35 10.57
CA ILE A 20 -5.57 2.39 10.72
C ILE A 20 -5.86 2.71 12.19
N PRO A 21 -6.26 1.76 13.06
CA PRO A 21 -6.59 2.10 14.44
C PRO A 21 -5.37 2.58 15.23
N TYR A 22 -4.18 2.05 14.92
CA TYR A 22 -2.95 2.51 15.56
C TYR A 22 -2.65 3.98 15.25
N PHE A 23 -2.58 4.36 13.96
CA PHE A 23 -2.23 5.74 13.59
C PHE A 23 -3.36 6.74 13.84
N VAL A 24 -4.61 6.33 13.70
CA VAL A 24 -5.77 7.22 13.84
C VAL A 24 -6.21 7.39 15.30
N PHE A 25 -6.29 6.30 16.08
CA PHE A 25 -6.85 6.37 17.43
C PHE A 25 -5.79 6.33 18.53
N LEU A 26 -4.73 5.53 18.38
CA LEU A 26 -3.71 5.39 19.43
C LEU A 26 -2.70 6.54 19.40
N VAL A 27 -2.12 6.82 18.24
CA VAL A 27 -1.14 7.91 18.07
C VAL A 27 -1.81 9.23 17.65
N ASN A 28 -2.98 9.16 17.00
CA ASN A 28 -3.65 10.31 16.38
C ASN A 28 -2.72 11.11 15.44
N TYR A 29 -1.83 10.40 14.74
CA TYR A 29 -0.79 11.02 13.92
C TYR A 29 -1.34 11.96 12.84
N PRO A 30 -2.43 11.61 12.10
CA PRO A 30 -3.03 12.51 11.12
C PRO A 30 -3.67 13.76 11.74
N GLY A 31 -4.13 13.69 12.99
CA GLY A 31 -4.77 14.79 13.70
C GLY A 31 -3.79 15.84 14.26
N VAL A 32 -2.51 15.49 14.39
CA VAL A 32 -1.48 16.43 14.85
C VAL A 32 -1.01 17.31 13.70
N VAL A 33 -1.58 18.51 13.55
CA VAL A 33 -1.24 19.43 12.44
C VAL A 33 -0.13 20.41 12.77
N ASP A 34 0.10 20.70 14.05
CA ASP A 34 1.17 21.61 14.48
C ASP A 34 2.55 20.94 14.28
N PRO A 35 3.50 21.59 13.58
CA PRO A 35 4.80 20.98 13.29
C PRO A 35 5.63 20.61 14.52
N ILE A 36 5.54 21.39 15.60
CA ILE A 36 6.26 21.14 16.84
C ILE A 36 5.65 19.93 17.54
N GLN A 37 4.32 19.92 17.70
CA GLN A 37 3.60 18.77 18.27
C GLN A 37 3.79 17.50 17.44
N LYS A 38 3.94 17.61 16.12
CA LYS A 38 4.22 16.46 15.25
C LYS A 38 5.52 15.78 15.65
N VAL A 39 6.60 16.55 15.78
CA VAL A 39 7.91 16.00 16.18
C VAL A 39 7.89 15.46 17.61
N ILE A 40 7.19 16.13 18.54
CA ILE A 40 6.97 15.64 19.89
C ILE A 40 6.28 14.26 19.85
N SER A 41 5.23 14.12 19.04
CA SER A 41 4.51 12.85 18.86
C SER A 41 5.41 11.74 18.32
N LEU A 42 6.31 12.04 17.37
CA LEU A 42 7.28 11.08 16.84
C LEU A 42 8.25 10.61 17.92
N ARG A 43 8.75 11.53 18.74
CA ARG A 43 9.66 11.22 19.85
C ARG A 43 8.96 10.33 20.87
N ASP A 44 7.77 10.72 21.30
CA ASP A 44 7.06 10.05 22.38
C ASP A 44 6.58 8.64 21.99
N ASN A 45 6.35 8.42 20.69
CA ASN A 45 5.87 7.14 20.15
C ASN A 45 6.91 6.44 19.25
N TYR A 46 8.20 6.82 19.33
CA TYR A 46 9.21 6.42 18.35
C TYR A 46 9.28 4.90 18.12
N ALA A 47 9.44 4.13 19.20
CA ALA A 47 9.62 2.69 19.10
C ALA A 47 8.38 1.98 18.52
N SER A 48 7.19 2.36 18.98
CA SER A 48 5.95 1.76 18.52
C SER A 48 5.63 2.16 17.07
N MET A 49 5.85 3.43 16.69
CA MET A 49 5.66 3.90 15.33
C MET A 49 6.63 3.22 14.36
N TYR A 50 7.90 3.09 14.74
CA TYR A 50 8.90 2.42 13.92
C TYR A 50 8.49 0.99 13.58
N TRP A 51 8.17 0.18 14.59
CA TRP A 51 7.75 -1.21 14.37
C TRP A 51 6.44 -1.30 13.61
N MET A 52 5.49 -0.40 13.88
CA MET A 52 4.25 -0.37 13.14
C MET A 52 4.46 -0.04 11.66
N HIS A 53 5.38 0.86 11.34
CA HIS A 53 5.75 1.16 9.96
C HIS A 53 6.41 -0.02 9.26
N VAL A 54 7.35 -0.71 9.93
CA VAL A 54 8.02 -1.90 9.39
C VAL A 54 7.00 -2.99 9.04
N VAL A 55 6.13 -3.34 9.98
CA VAL A 55 5.13 -4.40 9.75
C VAL A 55 4.07 -3.93 8.75
N SER A 56 3.58 -2.70 8.86
CA SER A 56 2.39 -2.28 8.13
C SER A 56 2.65 -1.69 6.75
N PHE A 57 3.88 -1.30 6.45
CA PHE A 57 4.21 -0.67 5.17
C PHE A 57 5.44 -1.29 4.50
N GLU A 58 6.52 -1.56 5.23
CA GLU A 58 7.75 -2.14 4.66
C GLU A 58 7.52 -3.58 4.17
N PHE A 59 7.04 -4.45 5.04
CA PHE A 59 6.67 -5.81 4.66
C PHE A 59 5.44 -5.86 3.75
N VAL A 60 4.57 -4.85 3.79
CA VAL A 60 3.48 -4.72 2.82
C VAL A 60 4.00 -4.45 1.42
N ALA A 61 5.04 -3.63 1.25
CA ALA A 61 5.68 -3.43 -0.03
C ALA A 61 6.27 -4.74 -0.58
N LEU A 62 6.93 -5.54 0.27
CA LEU A 62 7.45 -6.86 -0.13
C LEU A 62 6.32 -7.85 -0.47
N ALA A 63 5.25 -7.86 0.32
CA ALA A 63 4.07 -8.68 0.03
C ALA A 63 3.41 -8.27 -1.29
N LEU A 64 3.39 -6.98 -1.62
CA LEU A 64 2.83 -6.47 -2.87
C LEU A 64 3.62 -6.96 -4.09
N ILE A 65 4.94 -7.10 -3.98
CA ILE A 65 5.77 -7.75 -5.01
C ILE A 65 5.28 -9.20 -5.24
N VAL A 66 5.10 -9.96 -4.17
CA VAL A 66 4.65 -11.36 -4.24
C VAL A 66 3.26 -11.46 -4.88
N VAL A 67 2.31 -10.61 -4.47
CA VAL A 67 0.97 -10.55 -5.06
C VAL A 67 1.04 -10.22 -6.55
N THR A 68 1.82 -9.20 -6.92
CA THR A 68 1.97 -8.74 -8.31
C THR A 68 2.50 -9.88 -9.20
N LEU A 69 3.56 -10.56 -8.76
CA LEU A 69 4.14 -11.68 -9.50
C LEU A 69 3.19 -12.91 -9.56
N ALA A 70 2.46 -13.19 -8.48
CA ALA A 70 1.49 -14.29 -8.46
C ALA A 70 0.34 -14.04 -9.45
N ILE A 71 -0.12 -12.79 -9.57
CA ILE A 71 -1.19 -12.44 -10.52
C ILE A 71 -0.65 -12.42 -11.95
N HIS A 72 0.57 -11.92 -12.17
CA HIS A 72 1.26 -12.01 -13.47
C HIS A 72 1.24 -13.44 -14.02
N GLN A 73 1.61 -14.41 -13.18
CA GLN A 73 1.65 -15.81 -13.60
C GLN A 73 0.29 -16.35 -14.06
N ARG A 74 -0.83 -15.81 -13.58
CA ARG A 74 -2.16 -16.17 -14.07
C ARG A 74 -2.54 -15.42 -15.33
N LEU A 75 -2.27 -14.12 -15.38
CA LEU A 75 -2.74 -13.28 -16.49
C LEU A 75 -1.89 -13.44 -17.76
N LYS A 76 -0.63 -13.86 -17.64
CA LYS A 76 0.28 -14.00 -18.79
C LYS A 76 -0.21 -15.00 -19.84
N GLU A 77 -1.01 -16.00 -19.44
CA GLU A 77 -1.58 -17.00 -20.36
C GLU A 77 -2.70 -16.44 -21.24
N TYR A 78 -3.34 -15.34 -20.82
CA TYR A 78 -4.49 -14.75 -21.50
C TYR A 78 -4.15 -13.43 -22.19
N ALA A 79 -3.30 -12.61 -21.58
CA ALA A 79 -2.93 -11.30 -22.11
C ALA A 79 -1.48 -10.95 -21.71
N PRO A 80 -0.47 -11.54 -22.38
CA PRO A 80 0.94 -11.46 -21.96
C PRO A 80 1.46 -10.02 -21.87
N SER A 81 1.18 -9.18 -22.88
CA SER A 81 1.65 -7.79 -22.90
C SER A 81 1.03 -6.95 -21.77
N THR A 82 -0.28 -7.04 -21.56
CA THR A 82 -0.95 -6.30 -20.48
C THR A 82 -0.56 -6.82 -19.10
N ALA A 83 -0.40 -8.14 -18.96
CA ALA A 83 0.07 -8.76 -17.73
C ALA A 83 1.49 -8.31 -17.39
N GLN A 84 2.38 -8.21 -18.38
CA GLN A 84 3.74 -7.70 -18.19
C GLN A 84 3.72 -6.22 -17.80
N PHE A 85 2.96 -5.38 -18.50
CA PHE A 85 2.87 -3.95 -18.19
C PHE A 85 2.31 -3.70 -16.79
N ALA A 86 1.21 -4.37 -16.42
CA ALA A 86 0.66 -4.32 -15.06
C ALA A 86 1.69 -4.75 -14.02
N THR A 87 2.50 -5.77 -14.31
CA THR A 87 3.56 -6.23 -13.40
C THR A 87 4.61 -5.16 -13.19
N VAL A 88 5.11 -4.53 -14.26
CA VAL A 88 6.09 -3.45 -14.15
C VAL A 88 5.55 -2.30 -13.30
N VAL A 89 4.32 -1.86 -13.56
CA VAL A 89 3.68 -0.79 -12.77
C VAL A 89 3.55 -1.19 -11.30
N GLY A 90 3.14 -2.43 -11.02
CA GLY A 90 3.00 -2.94 -9.64
C GLY A 90 4.31 -3.03 -8.89
N LEU A 91 5.39 -3.45 -9.57
CA LEU A 91 6.73 -3.50 -8.98
C LEU A 91 7.29 -2.09 -8.73
N ILE A 92 7.07 -1.13 -9.64
CA ILE A 92 7.44 0.27 -9.42
C ILE A 92 6.69 0.83 -8.20
N ARG A 93 5.37 0.59 -8.11
CA ARG A 93 4.58 0.99 -6.94
C ARG A 93 5.13 0.38 -5.64
N ALA A 94 5.42 -0.91 -5.64
CA ALA A 94 5.98 -1.58 -4.47
C ALA A 94 7.35 -1.00 -4.08
N GLY A 95 8.21 -0.71 -5.06
CA GLY A 95 9.51 -0.07 -4.81
C GLY A 95 9.39 1.33 -4.24
N LEU A 96 8.45 2.14 -4.74
CA LEU A 96 8.20 3.48 -4.22
C LEU A 96 7.61 3.46 -2.81
N LEU A 97 6.67 2.53 -2.54
CA LEU A 97 6.15 2.32 -1.20
C LEU A 97 7.26 1.91 -0.23
N LEU A 98 8.18 1.02 -0.65
CA LEU A 98 9.33 0.64 0.15
C LEU A 98 10.23 1.84 0.44
N ALA A 99 10.56 2.63 -0.59
CA ALA A 99 11.37 3.84 -0.46
C ALA A 99 10.73 4.87 0.48
N SER A 100 9.41 5.08 0.38
CA SER A 100 8.64 5.94 1.28
C SER A 100 8.86 5.57 2.75
N VAL A 101 8.74 4.29 3.08
CA VAL A 101 8.86 3.79 4.46
C VAL A 101 10.29 3.90 4.96
N MET A 102 11.28 3.61 4.11
CA MET A 102 12.69 3.77 4.46
C MET A 102 13.02 5.24 4.78
N VAL A 103 12.56 6.18 3.96
CA VAL A 103 12.73 7.63 4.20
C VAL A 103 12.04 8.05 5.49
N PHE A 104 10.79 7.62 5.70
CA PHE A 104 10.04 7.94 6.91
C PHE A 104 10.73 7.41 8.17
N ASN A 105 11.05 6.12 8.22
CA ASN A 105 11.60 5.48 9.42
C ASN A 105 13.00 6.00 9.76
N TYR A 106 13.87 6.13 8.75
CA TYR A 106 15.20 6.68 8.96
C TYR A 106 15.12 8.15 9.37
N GLY A 107 14.33 8.95 8.66
CA GLY A 107 14.12 10.36 8.94
C GLY A 107 13.53 10.60 10.32
N MET A 108 12.58 9.78 10.76
CA MET A 108 12.01 9.82 12.10
C MET A 108 13.11 9.57 13.14
N GLY A 109 13.97 8.58 12.95
CA GLY A 109 15.10 8.33 13.85
C GLY A 109 16.10 9.49 13.91
N VAL A 110 16.36 10.16 12.78
CA VAL A 110 17.20 11.37 12.73
C VAL A 110 16.56 12.51 13.52
N VAL A 111 15.28 12.79 13.28
CA VAL A 111 14.54 13.89 13.91
C VAL A 111 14.41 13.69 15.42
N VAL A 112 14.11 12.46 15.88
CA VAL A 112 14.01 12.14 17.31
C VAL A 112 15.33 12.40 18.03
N ARG A 113 16.48 12.04 17.44
CA ARG A 113 17.79 12.35 18.02
C ARG A 113 18.11 13.84 17.97
N LEU A 114 17.83 14.50 16.84
CA LEU A 114 18.13 15.92 16.64
C LEU A 114 17.32 16.81 17.59
N TYR A 115 16.09 16.40 17.93
CA TYR A 115 15.22 17.15 18.83
C TYR A 115 15.83 17.35 20.23
N ALA A 116 16.69 16.44 20.68
CA ALA A 116 17.36 16.56 21.99
C ALA A 116 18.38 17.71 22.05
N THR A 117 18.97 18.09 20.91
CA THR A 117 20.06 19.08 20.85
C THR A 117 19.70 20.34 20.07
N ALA A 118 18.79 20.24 19.09
CA ALA A 118 18.36 21.34 18.23
C ALA A 118 16.88 21.16 17.80
N PRO A 119 15.91 21.46 18.71
CA PRO A 119 14.48 21.28 18.45
C PRO A 119 14.00 21.97 17.16
N ASP A 120 14.39 23.22 16.93
CA ASP A 120 13.95 23.99 15.76
C ASP A 120 14.45 23.36 14.45
N GLN A 121 15.68 22.84 14.44
CA GLN A 121 16.24 22.14 13.28
C GLN A 121 15.55 20.79 13.04
N ALA A 122 15.17 20.09 14.11
CA ALA A 122 14.41 18.84 14.01
C ALA A 122 13.02 19.05 13.40
N VAL A 123 12.32 20.12 13.81
CA VAL A 123 11.03 20.51 13.23
C VAL A 123 11.18 20.86 11.76
N ALA A 124 12.14 21.71 11.41
CA ALA A 124 12.39 22.09 10.01
C ALA A 124 12.76 20.87 9.14
N ALA A 125 13.57 19.95 9.65
CA ALA A 125 13.92 18.72 8.94
C ALA A 125 12.69 17.82 8.71
N TRP A 126 11.84 17.66 9.72
CA TRP A 126 10.64 16.83 9.58
C TRP A 126 9.65 17.38 8.56
N GLN A 127 9.49 18.70 8.49
CA GLN A 127 8.64 19.37 7.49
C GLN A 127 9.10 19.14 6.04
N VAL A 128 10.33 18.70 5.82
CA VAL A 128 10.83 18.28 4.50
C VAL A 128 10.70 16.76 4.33
N ILE A 129 11.08 15.99 5.34
CA ILE A 129 11.09 14.52 5.29
C ILE A 129 9.68 13.95 5.10
N GLU A 130 8.71 14.42 5.88
CA GLU A 130 7.35 13.86 5.88
C GLU A 130 6.66 14.01 4.51
N PRO A 131 6.64 15.19 3.86
CA PRO A 131 6.07 15.32 2.53
C PRO A 131 6.78 14.47 1.47
N VAL A 132 8.12 14.36 1.53
CA VAL A 132 8.88 13.52 0.58
C VAL A 132 8.51 12.05 0.75
N ALA A 133 8.49 11.56 2.00
CA ALA A 133 8.07 10.19 2.28
C ALA A 133 6.61 9.97 1.82
N SER A 134 5.72 10.91 2.10
CA SER A 134 4.30 10.82 1.74
C SER A 134 4.09 10.77 0.23
N ALA A 135 4.80 11.61 -0.53
CA ALA A 135 4.73 11.64 -2.00
C ALA A 135 5.21 10.32 -2.62
N LEU A 136 6.32 9.76 -2.12
CA LEU A 136 6.78 8.42 -2.52
C LEU A 136 5.75 7.33 -2.23
N GLY A 137 4.97 7.49 -1.15
CA GLY A 137 3.92 6.56 -0.75
C GLY A 137 2.65 6.64 -1.58
N GLY A 138 2.46 7.69 -2.39
CA GLY A 138 1.27 7.93 -3.21
C GLY A 138 0.42 9.14 -2.79
N SER A 139 0.83 9.92 -1.79
CA SER A 139 0.13 11.15 -1.42
C SER A 139 0.19 12.19 -2.55
N GLY A 140 -0.93 12.83 -2.83
CA GLY A 140 -1.09 13.74 -3.97
C GLY A 140 -1.52 13.03 -5.26
N GLY A 141 -1.81 11.74 -5.19
CA GLY A 141 -2.45 10.97 -6.25
C GLY A 141 -1.98 9.52 -6.28
N GLU A 142 -2.92 8.58 -6.15
CA GLU A 142 -2.70 7.13 -6.19
C GLU A 142 -2.56 6.59 -7.63
N VAL A 143 -1.99 7.37 -8.56
CA VAL A 143 -2.01 7.07 -10.01
C VAL A 143 -1.40 5.71 -10.33
N LEU A 144 -0.24 5.39 -9.75
CA LEU A 144 0.42 4.09 -9.99
C LEU A 144 -0.41 2.92 -9.46
N GLY A 145 -1.06 3.10 -8.30
CA GLY A 145 -1.99 2.13 -7.75
C GLY A 145 -3.22 1.96 -8.62
N GLY A 146 -3.79 3.09 -9.03
CA GLY A 146 -4.96 3.15 -9.89
C GLY A 146 -4.73 2.44 -11.22
N VAL A 147 -3.61 2.74 -11.89
CA VAL A 147 -3.21 2.08 -13.15
C VAL A 147 -2.98 0.59 -12.94
N TRP A 148 -2.26 0.20 -11.87
CA TRP A 148 -2.05 -1.22 -11.54
C TRP A 148 -3.37 -1.97 -11.36
N PHE A 149 -4.27 -1.44 -10.52
CA PHE A 149 -5.58 -2.00 -10.26
C PHE A 149 -6.42 -2.10 -11.54
N LEU A 150 -6.46 -1.04 -12.35
CA LEU A 150 -7.28 -0.99 -13.56
C LEU A 150 -6.79 -2.02 -14.60
N LEU A 151 -5.50 -2.06 -14.90
CA LEU A 151 -4.93 -2.99 -15.88
C LEU A 151 -5.16 -4.44 -15.47
N LEU A 152 -4.88 -4.75 -14.20
CA LEU A 152 -4.99 -6.09 -13.64
C LEU A 152 -6.43 -6.58 -13.67
N ASN A 153 -7.36 -5.77 -13.16
CA ASN A 153 -8.74 -6.20 -13.00
C ASN A 153 -9.51 -6.18 -14.32
N ALA A 154 -9.22 -5.25 -15.24
CA ALA A 154 -9.79 -5.28 -16.60
C ALA A 154 -9.36 -6.54 -17.35
N THR A 155 -8.07 -6.90 -17.24
CA THR A 155 -7.55 -8.13 -17.86
C THR A 155 -8.17 -9.38 -17.23
N ALA A 156 -8.23 -9.44 -15.90
CA ALA A 156 -8.82 -10.56 -15.18
C ALA A 156 -10.33 -10.72 -15.45
N LEU A 157 -11.04 -9.62 -15.70
CA LEU A 157 -12.45 -9.62 -16.07
C LEU A 157 -12.66 -10.26 -17.44
N SER A 158 -11.86 -9.86 -18.44
CA SER A 158 -11.90 -10.42 -19.80
C SER A 158 -11.52 -11.90 -19.82
N ALA A 159 -10.52 -12.28 -19.02
CA ALA A 159 -10.01 -13.65 -18.93
C ALA A 159 -10.82 -14.57 -17.98
N LYS A 160 -11.80 -14.03 -17.24
CA LYS A 160 -12.61 -14.75 -16.23
C LYS A 160 -11.76 -15.50 -15.17
N VAL A 161 -10.58 -14.98 -14.84
CA VAL A 161 -9.60 -15.62 -13.94
C VAL A 161 -10.00 -15.53 -12.46
N PHE A 162 -10.73 -14.47 -12.12
CA PHE A 162 -11.20 -14.17 -10.76
C PHE A 162 -12.71 -13.89 -10.77
N PRO A 163 -13.40 -13.93 -9.61
CA PRO A 163 -14.81 -13.59 -9.51
C PRO A 163 -15.10 -12.22 -10.12
N ARG A 164 -16.17 -12.14 -10.92
CA ARG A 164 -16.53 -10.92 -11.66
C ARG A 164 -16.68 -9.70 -10.75
N ALA A 165 -17.29 -9.88 -9.58
CA ALA A 165 -17.50 -8.82 -8.60
C ALA A 165 -16.19 -8.31 -8.00
N LEU A 166 -15.22 -9.19 -7.74
CA LEU A 166 -13.88 -8.81 -7.27
C LEU A 166 -13.17 -7.92 -8.32
N ASN A 167 -13.26 -8.30 -9.59
CA ASN A 167 -12.65 -7.53 -10.67
C ASN A 167 -13.32 -6.16 -10.84
N TRP A 168 -14.66 -6.08 -10.79
CA TRP A 168 -15.34 -4.78 -10.84
C TRP A 168 -14.98 -3.87 -9.67
N LEU A 169 -14.89 -4.41 -8.45
CA LEU A 169 -14.37 -3.66 -7.30
C LEU A 169 -12.97 -3.11 -7.60
N GLY A 170 -12.07 -3.94 -8.14
CA GLY A 170 -10.73 -3.51 -8.50
C GLY A 170 -10.69 -2.47 -9.62
N VAL A 171 -11.61 -2.49 -10.58
CA VAL A 171 -11.75 -1.43 -11.59
C VAL A 171 -12.20 -0.11 -10.95
N VAL A 172 -13.15 -0.15 -10.01
CA VAL A 172 -13.60 1.05 -9.27
C VAL A 172 -12.45 1.64 -8.44
N ILE A 173 -11.68 0.79 -7.75
CA ILE A 173 -10.46 1.20 -7.04
C ILE A 173 -9.46 1.82 -8.02
N GLY A 174 -9.25 1.18 -9.17
CA GLY A 174 -8.37 1.68 -10.22
C GLY A 174 -8.73 3.10 -10.69
N ALA A 175 -10.02 3.31 -10.97
CA ALA A 175 -10.55 4.61 -11.37
C ALA A 175 -10.41 5.65 -10.26
N ALA A 176 -10.76 5.30 -9.02
CA ALA A 176 -10.60 6.21 -7.86
C ALA A 176 -9.14 6.64 -7.68
N GLY A 177 -8.19 5.70 -7.79
CA GLY A 177 -6.77 5.99 -7.68
C GLY A 177 -6.26 6.93 -8.76
N ILE A 178 -6.66 6.73 -10.03
CA ILE A 178 -6.27 7.64 -11.12
C ILE A 178 -6.89 9.02 -10.95
N LEU A 179 -8.18 9.09 -10.62
CA LEU A 179 -8.91 10.35 -10.48
C LEU A 179 -8.43 11.17 -9.28
N SER A 180 -7.85 10.52 -8.26
CA SER A 180 -7.37 11.18 -7.04
C SER A 180 -6.27 12.23 -7.26
N VAL A 181 -5.54 12.17 -8.39
CA VAL A 181 -4.53 13.19 -8.75
C VAL A 181 -5.13 14.56 -9.04
N VAL A 182 -6.42 14.62 -9.36
CA VAL A 182 -7.13 15.87 -9.59
C VAL A 182 -7.41 16.51 -8.22
N PRO A 183 -6.94 17.74 -7.92
CA PRO A 183 -7.08 18.32 -6.59
C PRO A 183 -8.52 18.34 -6.04
N ALA A 184 -9.51 18.61 -6.91
CA ALA A 184 -10.93 18.59 -6.57
C ALA A 184 -11.48 17.21 -6.19
N LEU A 185 -10.75 16.14 -6.50
CA LEU A 185 -11.10 14.74 -6.24
C LEU A 185 -10.10 14.03 -5.31
N SER A 186 -9.24 14.79 -4.61
CA SER A 186 -8.23 14.26 -3.68
C SER A 186 -8.81 13.36 -2.58
N GLY A 187 -10.07 13.57 -2.19
CA GLY A 187 -10.79 12.67 -1.26
C GLY A 187 -10.91 11.21 -1.74
N LEU A 188 -10.72 10.94 -3.03
CA LEU A 188 -10.70 9.59 -3.58
C LEU A 188 -9.48 8.77 -3.15
N GLU A 189 -8.41 9.39 -2.65
CA GLU A 189 -7.27 8.66 -2.05
C GLU A 189 -7.72 7.82 -0.86
N ALA A 190 -8.57 8.38 0.02
CA ALA A 190 -9.11 7.66 1.16
C ALA A 190 -10.02 6.50 0.71
N ALA A 191 -10.85 6.72 -0.31
CA ALA A 191 -11.68 5.67 -0.89
C ALA A 191 -10.83 4.54 -1.50
N PHE A 192 -9.78 4.89 -2.26
CA PHE A 192 -8.80 3.94 -2.78
C PHE A 192 -8.18 3.11 -1.64
N GLY A 193 -7.70 3.78 -0.60
CA GLY A 193 -7.04 3.16 0.56
C GLY A 193 -7.94 2.18 1.33
N LEU A 194 -9.22 2.50 1.51
CA LEU A 194 -10.17 1.62 2.20
C LEU A 194 -10.64 0.46 1.33
N LEU A 195 -10.97 0.73 0.06
CA LEU A 195 -11.49 -0.29 -0.85
C LEU A 195 -10.40 -1.32 -1.23
N GLN A 196 -9.12 -0.93 -1.33
CA GLN A 196 -8.05 -1.88 -1.58
C GLN A 196 -7.92 -2.93 -0.46
N ILE A 197 -8.21 -2.58 0.79
CA ILE A 197 -8.18 -3.54 1.91
C ILE A 197 -9.20 -4.65 1.68
N VAL A 198 -10.43 -4.27 1.34
CA VAL A 198 -11.51 -5.21 1.02
C VAL A 198 -11.11 -6.09 -0.17
N TRP A 199 -10.50 -5.49 -1.20
CA TRP A 199 -10.05 -6.21 -2.38
C TRP A 199 -8.92 -7.20 -2.08
N PHE A 200 -7.90 -6.81 -1.32
CA PHE A 200 -6.78 -7.69 -0.95
C PHE A 200 -7.25 -8.84 -0.06
N LEU A 201 -8.14 -8.58 0.90
CA LEU A 201 -8.74 -9.61 1.73
C LEU A 201 -9.49 -10.63 0.86
N TRP A 202 -10.35 -10.15 -0.04
CA TRP A 202 -11.14 -11.02 -0.90
C TRP A 202 -10.27 -11.79 -1.90
N LEU A 203 -9.32 -11.12 -2.57
CA LEU A 203 -8.35 -11.77 -3.46
C LEU A 203 -7.60 -12.88 -2.72
N GLY A 204 -7.10 -12.59 -1.53
CA GLY A 204 -6.37 -13.55 -0.70
C GLY A 204 -7.18 -14.82 -0.43
N ILE A 205 -8.43 -14.65 0.00
CA ILE A 205 -9.37 -15.77 0.22
C ILE A 205 -9.59 -16.58 -1.07
N VAL A 206 -9.80 -15.90 -2.21
CA VAL A 206 -10.02 -16.56 -3.51
C VAL A 206 -8.79 -17.36 -3.94
N MET A 207 -7.60 -16.81 -3.79
CA MET A 207 -6.35 -17.47 -4.20
C MET A 207 -6.01 -18.67 -3.32
N VAL A 208 -6.23 -18.58 -2.00
CA VAL A 208 -6.01 -19.71 -1.07
C VAL A 208 -7.01 -20.83 -1.34
N ARG A 209 -8.31 -20.53 -1.43
CA ARG A 209 -9.35 -21.55 -1.66
C ARG A 209 -9.25 -22.24 -3.02
N ALA A 210 -8.70 -21.58 -4.03
CA ALA A 210 -8.49 -22.18 -5.35
C ALA A 210 -7.45 -23.32 -5.33
N LEU A 211 -6.59 -23.37 -4.31
CA LEU A 211 -5.60 -24.44 -4.13
C LEU A 211 -6.19 -25.66 -3.43
N ASP A 212 -7.04 -25.45 -2.42
CA ASP A 212 -7.71 -26.54 -1.69
C ASP A 212 -8.63 -27.39 -2.60
N ARG A 213 -8.97 -26.88 -3.79
CA ARG A 213 -9.79 -27.55 -4.81
C ARG A 213 -8.98 -28.29 -5.87
N ARG A 214 -7.64 -28.25 -5.85
CA ARG A 214 -6.82 -29.10 -6.73
C ARG A 214 -6.68 -30.48 -6.07
N PRO A 215 -7.17 -31.57 -6.69
CA PRO A 215 -6.91 -32.91 -6.18
C PRO A 215 -5.41 -33.18 -6.15
N GLU A 216 -4.93 -33.85 -5.10
CA GLU A 216 -3.55 -34.31 -4.94
C GLU A 216 -3.21 -35.40 -5.98
N THR A 217 -3.07 -35.03 -7.24
CA THR A 217 -2.49 -35.89 -8.28
C THR A 217 -1.80 -35.02 -9.33
N GLU A 218 -0.50 -34.79 -9.13
CA GLU A 218 0.54 -34.68 -10.17
C GLU A 218 1.88 -35.07 -9.56
#